data_AF-K1PP19-F1
#
_entry.id   AF-K1PP19-F1
#
_cell.length_a   1.000
_cell.length_b   1.000
_cell.length_c   1.000
_cell.angle_alpha   90.00
_cell.angle_beta   90.00
_cell.angle_gamma   90.00
#
_symmetry.space_group_name_H-M   'P 1'
#
loop_
_entity.id
_entity.type
_entity.pdbx_description
1 polymer ?
#
loop_
_entity_poly.entity_id
_entity_poly.type
_entity_poly.pdbx_seq_one_letter_code
_entity_poly.pdbx_strand_id
1 'polypeptide(L)'
;MPDIQKYRELLTDLSLRSSHDYTRSESAKCLAGILNKAPDDEEMAVYLQQRRDFYVQTLTSTSTDTSCLQQCVWVTKALVMRGHKEANKFVNILLGLLDSEFLGDRAAEGVGVVLTVYEDVLNPSMHANIRMLYKQRFFTENSSRLTEGFQNASAGTKKNYLIALSHCLQSLPKSVLVRELPQVIIDCKFWMAKKKTLFHLQRTLCTSVYQ
;
A
#
# COMPACT_ATOMS: atom_id res chain seq x y z
N MET A 1 29.91 -0.02 18.56
CA MET A 1 28.49 0.30 18.32
C MET A 1 27.70 -1.00 18.34
N PRO A 2 26.42 -0.99 18.77
CA PRO A 2 25.59 -2.18 18.70
C PRO A 2 25.50 -2.68 17.24
N ASP A 3 25.49 -4.00 17.04
CA ASP A 3 25.39 -4.62 15.72
C ASP A 3 23.99 -4.40 15.13
N ILE A 4 23.85 -3.35 14.33
CA ILE A 4 22.58 -2.94 13.71
C ILE A 4 22.01 -4.04 12.81
N GLN A 5 22.87 -4.87 12.21
CA GLN A 5 22.46 -6.01 11.40
C GLN A 5 21.78 -7.07 12.27
N LYS A 6 22.39 -7.43 13.40
CA LYS A 6 21.78 -8.38 14.35
C LYS A 6 20.41 -7.90 14.85
N TYR A 7 20.25 -6.61 15.13
CA TYR A 7 18.95 -6.05 15.52
C TYR A 7 17.94 -6.09 14.38
N ARG A 8 18.34 -5.77 13.14
CA ARG A 8 17.48 -5.86 11.96
C ARG A 8 16.96 -7.28 11.77
N GLU A 9 17.81 -8.29 11.89
CA GLU A 9 17.43 -9.70 11.78
C GLU A 9 16.46 -10.10 12.90
N LEU A 10 16.77 -9.77 14.16
CA LEU A 10 15.89 -10.05 15.30
C LEU A 10 14.51 -9.40 15.13
N LEU A 11 14.45 -8.12 14.74
CA LEU A 11 13.19 -7.40 14.54
C LEU A 11 12.40 -7.94 13.34
N THR A 12 13.10 -8.45 12.31
CA THR A 12 12.46 -9.13 11.17
C THR A 12 11.74 -10.39 11.65
N ASP A 13 12.39 -11.21 12.47
CA ASP A 13 11.77 -12.42 13.01
C ASP A 13 10.66 -12.11 14.02
N LEU A 14 10.87 -11.17 14.94
CA LEU A 14 9.87 -10.81 15.96
C LEU A 14 8.59 -10.24 15.36
N SER A 15 8.70 -9.42 14.31
CA SER A 15 7.51 -8.85 13.65
C SER A 15 6.67 -9.87 12.89
N LEU A 16 7.24 -11.02 12.52
CA LEU A 16 6.54 -12.11 11.85
C LEU A 16 6.04 -13.17 12.83
N ARG A 17 6.85 -13.56 13.81
CA ARG A 17 6.65 -14.80 14.57
C ARG A 17 6.20 -14.61 16.02
N SER A 18 6.22 -13.39 16.55
CA SER A 18 5.81 -13.18 17.95
C SER A 18 4.34 -13.52 18.14
N SER A 19 4.03 -14.20 19.26
CA SER A 19 2.66 -14.53 19.67
C SER A 19 1.84 -13.29 20.08
N HIS A 20 2.51 -12.16 20.37
CA HIS A 20 1.85 -10.95 20.83
C HIS A 20 1.75 -9.90 19.71
N ASP A 21 0.53 -9.49 19.39
CA ASP A 21 0.22 -8.52 18.33
C ASP A 21 0.96 -7.20 18.51
N TYR A 22 1.00 -6.70 19.74
CA TYR A 22 1.73 -5.48 20.09
C TYR A 22 3.23 -5.62 19.78
N THR A 23 3.86 -6.73 20.18
CA THR A 23 5.27 -6.99 19.87
C THR A 23 5.50 -7.07 18.37
N ARG A 24 4.60 -7.70 17.61
CA ARG A 24 4.72 -7.75 16.15
C ARG A 24 4.66 -6.35 15.54
N SER A 25 3.73 -5.51 15.99
CA SER A 25 3.55 -4.13 15.53
C SER A 25 4.77 -3.27 15.83
N GLU A 26 5.20 -3.23 17.09
CA GLU A 26 6.34 -2.40 17.49
C GLU A 26 7.65 -2.88 16.87
N SER A 27 7.82 -4.19 16.67
CA SER A 27 8.99 -4.73 15.96
C SER A 27 9.00 -4.30 14.49
N ALA A 28 7.84 -4.28 13.82
CA ALA A 28 7.73 -3.83 12.44
C ALA A 28 8.03 -2.32 12.30
N LYS A 29 7.53 -1.52 13.25
CA LYS A 29 7.83 -0.09 13.35
C LYS A 29 9.33 0.18 13.56
N CYS A 30 9.96 -0.53 14.50
CA CYS A 30 11.39 -0.42 14.77
C CYS A 30 12.22 -0.82 13.54
N LEU A 31 11.87 -1.93 12.90
CA LEU A 31 12.50 -2.36 11.65
C LEU A 31 12.41 -1.27 10.58
N ALA A 32 11.22 -0.71 10.37
CA ALA A 32 11.01 0.39 9.44
C ALA A 32 11.87 1.62 9.79
N GLY A 33 12.04 1.94 11.08
CA GLY A 33 12.94 2.98 11.55
C GLY A 33 14.40 2.75 11.15
N ILE A 34 14.89 1.51 11.29
CA ILE A 34 16.23 1.11 10.85
C ILE A 34 16.36 1.27 9.33
N LEU A 35 15.43 0.69 8.57
CA LEU A 35 15.47 0.72 7.10
C LEU A 35 15.32 2.14 6.53
N ASN A 36 14.62 3.03 7.23
CA ASN A 36 14.49 4.41 6.82
C ASN A 36 15.82 5.18 6.91
N LYS A 37 16.63 4.86 7.92
CA LYS A 37 17.89 5.55 8.24
C LYS A 37 19.14 4.86 7.66
N ALA A 38 19.02 3.60 7.26
CA ALA A 38 20.15 2.83 6.78
C ALA A 38 20.73 3.38 5.46
N PRO A 39 22.05 3.28 5.24
CA PRO A 39 22.67 3.63 3.97
C PRO A 39 22.20 2.72 2.82
N ASP A 40 22.38 3.19 1.59
CA ASP A 40 22.05 2.43 0.36
C ASP A 40 23.26 1.66 -0.15
N ASP A 41 23.76 0.74 0.67
CA ASP A 41 24.88 -0.15 0.35
C ASP A 41 24.44 -1.51 -0.22
N GLU A 42 25.41 -2.35 -0.58
CA GLU A 42 25.16 -3.68 -1.15
C GLU A 42 24.46 -4.61 -0.16
N GLU A 43 24.80 -4.54 1.12
CA GLU A 43 24.16 -5.34 2.17
C GLU A 43 22.67 -5.01 2.29
N MET A 44 22.32 -3.72 2.30
CA MET A 44 20.93 -3.26 2.32
C MET A 44 20.18 -3.68 1.05
N ALA A 45 20.84 -3.60 -0.11
CA ALA A 45 20.25 -4.05 -1.37
C ALA A 45 19.89 -5.55 -1.34
N VAL A 46 20.81 -6.40 -0.85
CA VAL A 46 20.59 -7.83 -0.67
C VAL A 46 19.45 -8.09 0.32
N TYR A 47 19.44 -7.41 1.46
CA TYR A 47 18.37 -7.56 2.46
C TYR A 47 17.00 -7.20 1.88
N LEU A 48 16.87 -6.06 1.21
CA LEU A 48 15.60 -5.62 0.61
C LEU A 48 15.14 -6.57 -0.49
N GLN A 49 16.06 -7.09 -1.30
CA GLN A 49 15.74 -8.10 -2.31
C GLN A 49 15.17 -9.37 -1.67
N GLN A 50 15.88 -9.95 -0.69
CA GLN A 50 15.41 -11.14 0.04
C GLN A 50 14.05 -10.90 0.69
N ARG A 51 13.81 -9.69 1.22
CA ARG A 51 12.56 -9.36 1.90
C ARG A 51 11.40 -9.17 0.95
N ARG A 52 11.65 -8.57 -0.21
CA ARG A 52 10.69 -8.51 -1.31
C ARG A 52 10.33 -9.91 -1.81
N ASP A 53 11.33 -10.76 -2.04
CA ASP A 53 11.11 -12.11 -2.56
C ASP A 53 10.27 -12.95 -1.58
N PHE A 54 10.55 -12.82 -0.28
CA PHE A 54 9.70 -13.40 0.78
C PHE A 54 8.27 -12.87 0.74
N TYR A 55 8.05 -11.55 0.65
CA TYR A 55 6.70 -10.99 0.58
C TYR A 55 5.93 -11.46 -0.66
N VAL A 56 6.57 -11.52 -1.83
CA VAL A 56 5.93 -12.02 -3.06
C VAL A 56 5.50 -13.49 -2.90
N GLN A 57 6.31 -14.30 -2.21
CA GLN A 57 6.01 -15.70 -1.98
C GLN A 57 4.90 -15.90 -0.92
N THR A 58 4.86 -15.07 0.12
CA THR A 58 3.93 -15.24 1.26
C THR A 58 2.60 -14.51 1.07
N LEU A 59 2.61 -13.31 0.48
CA LEU A 59 1.44 -12.45 0.31
C LEU A 59 0.80 -12.67 -1.07
N THR A 60 0.31 -13.89 -1.29
CA THR A 60 -0.50 -14.25 -2.45
C THR A 60 -1.96 -13.81 -2.27
N SER A 61 -2.77 -13.90 -3.33
CA SER A 61 -4.19 -13.51 -3.29
C SER A 61 -5.02 -14.27 -2.24
N THR A 62 -4.62 -15.51 -1.91
CA THR A 62 -5.26 -16.38 -0.92
C THR A 62 -4.60 -16.35 0.45
N SER A 63 -3.55 -15.54 0.63
CA SER A 63 -2.87 -15.42 1.90
C SER A 63 -3.78 -14.84 2.97
N THR A 64 -3.59 -15.28 4.20
CA THR A 64 -4.25 -14.75 5.41
C THR A 64 -3.22 -14.22 6.41
N ASP A 65 -1.95 -14.13 6.02
CA ASP A 65 -0.85 -13.76 6.90
C ASP A 65 -0.82 -12.23 7.15
N THR A 66 -1.58 -11.83 8.16
CA THR A 66 -1.67 -10.43 8.60
C THR A 66 -0.35 -9.91 9.18
N SER A 67 0.50 -10.78 9.75
CA SER A 67 1.79 -10.37 10.32
C SER A 67 2.79 -9.98 9.22
N CYS A 68 2.85 -10.79 8.16
CA CYS A 68 3.65 -10.51 6.98
C CYS A 68 3.17 -9.25 6.27
N LEU A 69 1.85 -9.06 6.14
CA LEU A 69 1.28 -7.83 5.58
C LEU A 69 1.67 -6.60 6.41
N GLN A 70 1.55 -6.68 7.74
CA GLN A 70 1.92 -5.58 8.63
C GLN A 70 3.39 -5.19 8.49
N GLN A 71 4.30 -6.18 8.47
CA GLN A 71 5.72 -5.91 8.24
C GLN A 71 5.93 -5.27 6.85
N CYS A 72 5.30 -5.82 5.81
CA CYS A 72 5.37 -5.28 4.45
C CYS A 72 4.91 -3.82 4.37
N VAL A 73 3.82 -3.44 5.05
CA VAL A 73 3.32 -2.07 5.12
C VAL A 73 4.34 -1.12 5.75
N TRP A 74 4.91 -1.48 6.91
CA TRP A 74 5.89 -0.65 7.60
C TRP A 74 7.20 -0.51 6.83
N VAL A 75 7.68 -1.59 6.19
CA VAL A 75 8.84 -1.55 5.29
C VAL A 75 8.55 -0.66 4.08
N THR A 76 7.39 -0.81 3.45
CA THR A 76 6.95 0.03 2.31
C THR A 76 6.95 1.50 2.71
N LYS A 77 6.38 1.82 3.88
CA LYS A 77 6.36 3.18 4.44
C LYS A 77 7.77 3.76 4.58
N ALA A 78 8.70 3.02 5.19
CA ALA A 78 10.08 3.47 5.37
C ALA A 78 10.74 3.85 4.03
N LEU A 79 10.57 3.00 3.02
CA LEU A 79 11.14 3.17 1.68
C LEU A 79 10.49 4.34 0.91
N VAL A 80 9.16 4.45 0.95
CA VAL A 80 8.41 5.54 0.32
C VAL A 80 8.80 6.88 0.93
N MET A 81 8.86 6.97 2.27
CA MET A 81 9.21 8.19 2.99
C MET A 81 10.63 8.65 2.68
N ARG A 82 11.61 7.74 2.65
CA ARG A 82 13.00 8.11 2.29
C ARG A 82 13.23 8.30 0.78
N GLY A 83 12.26 7.90 -0.06
CA GLY A 83 12.36 7.92 -1.52
C GLY A 83 13.40 6.95 -2.07
N HIS A 84 13.41 5.72 -1.54
CA HIS A 84 14.32 4.67 -1.99
C HIS A 84 13.94 4.14 -3.38
N LYS A 85 14.94 3.75 -4.19
CA LYS A 85 14.75 3.26 -5.57
C LYS A 85 13.84 2.04 -5.68
N GLU A 86 13.83 1.18 -4.66
CA GLU A 86 13.01 -0.03 -4.63
C GLU A 86 11.59 0.21 -4.10
N ALA A 87 11.25 1.41 -3.64
CA ALA A 87 9.97 1.68 -2.97
C ALA A 87 8.77 1.22 -3.82
N ASN A 88 8.78 1.49 -5.12
CA ASN A 88 7.70 1.10 -6.02
C ASN A 88 7.51 -0.42 -6.14
N LYS A 89 8.57 -1.22 -5.96
CA LYS A 89 8.42 -2.69 -5.95
C LYS A 89 7.64 -3.17 -4.73
N PHE A 90 7.83 -2.54 -3.57
CA PHE A 90 7.08 -2.86 -2.35
C PHE A 90 5.64 -2.31 -2.40
N VAL A 91 5.45 -1.10 -2.93
CA VAL A 91 4.11 -0.54 -3.21
C VAL A 91 3.34 -1.47 -4.15
N ASN A 92 4.00 -2.07 -5.15
CA ASN A 92 3.37 -2.99 -6.07
C ASN A 92 2.80 -4.24 -5.40
N ILE A 93 3.49 -4.78 -4.39
CA ILE A 93 3.02 -5.91 -3.58
C ILE A 93 1.78 -5.49 -2.81
N LEU A 94 1.85 -4.37 -2.08
CA LEU A 94 0.74 -3.86 -1.27
C LEU A 94 -0.52 -3.59 -2.12
N LEU A 95 -0.37 -2.89 -3.24
CA LEU A 95 -1.50 -2.58 -4.13
C LEU A 95 -2.03 -3.82 -4.86
N GLY A 96 -1.19 -4.83 -5.11
CA GLY A 96 -1.60 -6.10 -5.69
C GLY A 96 -2.55 -6.90 -4.78
N LEU A 97 -2.49 -6.66 -3.46
CA LEU A 97 -3.35 -7.32 -2.48
C LEU A 97 -4.75 -6.71 -2.38
N LEU A 98 -5.02 -5.56 -3.02
CA LEU A 98 -6.34 -4.92 -2.95
C LEU A 98 -7.47 -5.79 -3.52
N ASP A 99 -7.13 -6.70 -4.44
CA ASP A 99 -8.07 -7.68 -5.00
C ASP A 99 -8.13 -8.99 -4.22
N SER A 100 -7.44 -9.11 -3.08
CA SER A 100 -7.57 -10.25 -2.18
C SER A 100 -8.87 -10.16 -1.38
N GLU A 101 -9.62 -11.26 -1.33
CA GLU A 101 -10.80 -11.38 -0.47
C GLU A 101 -10.45 -11.48 1.03
N PHE A 102 -9.22 -11.89 1.35
CA PHE A 102 -8.78 -12.15 2.72
C PHE A 102 -8.02 -10.98 3.34
N LEU A 103 -7.14 -10.35 2.56
CA LEU A 103 -6.24 -9.30 3.03
C LEU A 103 -6.50 -7.94 2.38
N GLY A 104 -7.40 -7.84 1.39
CA GLY A 104 -7.57 -6.61 0.62
C GLY A 104 -8.08 -5.42 1.44
N ASP A 105 -8.88 -5.67 2.47
CA ASP A 105 -9.33 -4.64 3.41
C ASP A 105 -8.14 -4.05 4.20
N ARG A 106 -7.31 -4.92 4.77
CA ARG A 106 -6.10 -4.56 5.51
C ARG A 106 -5.03 -3.95 4.62
N ALA A 107 -4.90 -4.41 3.39
CA ALA A 107 -4.00 -3.82 2.41
C ALA A 107 -4.41 -2.38 2.06
N ALA A 108 -5.71 -2.12 1.93
CA ALA A 108 -6.23 -0.78 1.73
C ALA A 108 -5.96 0.13 2.93
N GLU A 109 -6.16 -0.35 4.15
CA GLU A 109 -5.77 0.39 5.36
C GLU A 109 -4.25 0.59 5.46
N GLY A 110 -3.46 -0.37 4.98
CA GLY A 110 -2.01 -0.28 4.89
C GLY A 110 -1.54 0.90 4.03
N VAL A 111 -2.28 1.27 2.97
CA VAL A 111 -2.02 2.49 2.21
C VAL A 111 -2.16 3.74 3.09
N GLY A 112 -3.18 3.77 3.95
CA GLY A 112 -3.36 4.81 4.96
C GLY A 112 -2.16 4.89 5.91
N VAL A 113 -1.65 3.75 6.38
CA VAL A 113 -0.45 3.70 7.24
C VAL A 113 0.77 4.28 6.53
N VAL A 114 0.99 3.96 5.24
CA VAL A 114 2.11 4.51 4.46
C VAL A 114 2.06 6.04 4.41
N LEU A 115 0.87 6.63 4.24
CA LEU A 115 0.67 8.06 4.00
C LEU A 115 0.44 8.91 5.26
N THR A 116 0.10 8.28 6.40
CA THR A 116 -0.12 8.95 7.69
C THR A 116 1.21 9.24 8.38
N VAL A 117 1.34 10.38 9.06
CA VAL A 117 2.50 10.65 9.92
C VAL A 117 2.12 10.24 11.34
N TYR A 118 2.97 9.49 12.01
CA TYR A 118 2.75 9.03 13.37
C TYR A 118 3.72 9.70 14.34
N GLU A 119 3.29 9.96 15.57
CA GLU A 119 4.13 10.61 16.59
C GLU A 119 5.13 9.64 17.25
N ASP A 120 4.87 8.34 17.17
CA ASP A 120 5.65 7.27 17.81
C ASP A 120 6.66 6.59 16.88
N VAL A 121 6.62 6.87 15.57
CA VAL A 121 7.54 6.24 14.61
C VAL A 121 7.68 7.06 13.32
N LEU A 122 8.87 7.03 12.71
CA LEU A 122 9.14 7.59 11.38
C LEU A 122 8.68 9.06 11.22
N ASN A 123 9.07 9.91 12.17
CA ASN A 123 8.72 11.32 12.16
C ASN A 123 9.96 12.22 12.28
N PRO A 124 9.79 13.55 12.10
CA PRO A 124 10.91 14.48 12.15
C PRO A 124 11.66 14.50 13.49
N SER A 125 10.96 14.35 14.63
CA SER A 125 11.61 14.35 15.96
C SER A 125 12.47 13.09 16.19
N MET A 126 12.18 12.01 15.46
CA MET A 126 12.99 10.78 15.45
C MET A 126 14.11 10.79 14.41
N HIS A 127 14.39 11.93 13.76
CA HIS A 127 15.37 12.06 12.69
C HIS A 127 15.14 11.06 11.55
N ALA A 128 13.87 10.83 11.19
CA ALA A 128 13.55 10.03 10.02
C ALA A 128 13.92 10.76 8.72
N ASN A 129 14.40 10.02 7.74
CA ASN A 129 14.62 10.49 6.38
C ASN A 129 13.25 10.61 5.69
N ILE A 130 12.75 11.85 5.58
CA ILE A 130 11.46 12.15 4.96
C ILE A 130 11.70 13.05 3.75
N ARG A 131 11.48 12.51 2.55
CA ARG A 131 11.51 13.28 1.31
C ARG A 131 10.31 14.20 1.24
N MET A 132 10.55 15.44 0.84
CA MET A 132 9.50 16.42 0.57
C MET A 132 8.51 15.86 -0.46
N LEU A 133 7.22 16.14 -0.28
CA LEU A 133 6.15 15.74 -1.20
C LEU A 133 6.00 14.22 -1.43
N TYR A 134 6.54 13.35 -0.57
CA TYR A 134 6.45 11.90 -0.77
C TYR A 134 4.99 11.42 -0.92
N LYS A 135 4.03 12.06 -0.23
CA LYS A 135 2.59 11.78 -0.33
C LYS A 135 2.02 12.13 -1.70
N GLN A 136 2.38 13.30 -2.22
CA GLN A 136 1.96 13.75 -3.54
C GLN A 136 2.57 12.85 -4.63
N ARG A 137 3.86 12.53 -4.51
CA ARG A 137 4.52 11.58 -5.42
C ARG A 137 3.84 10.22 -5.40
N PHE A 138 3.54 9.67 -4.21
CA PHE A 138 2.82 8.41 -4.08
C PHE A 138 1.47 8.45 -4.79
N PHE A 139 0.69 9.52 -4.61
CA PHE A 139 -0.58 9.69 -5.32
C PHE A 139 -0.37 9.75 -6.84
N THR A 140 0.52 10.60 -7.33
CA THR A 140 0.77 10.77 -8.77
C THR A 140 1.23 9.48 -9.44
N GLU A 141 2.04 8.67 -8.76
CA GLU A 141 2.56 7.41 -9.32
C GLU A 141 1.53 6.27 -9.30
N ASN A 142 0.51 6.32 -8.42
CA ASN A 142 -0.36 5.16 -8.17
C ASN A 142 -1.86 5.42 -8.43
N SER A 143 -2.28 6.66 -8.64
CA SER A 143 -3.71 7.03 -8.80
C SER A 143 -4.36 6.38 -10.02
N SER A 144 -3.67 6.34 -11.16
CA SER A 144 -4.13 5.66 -12.39
C SER A 144 -4.36 4.18 -12.13
N ARG A 145 -3.35 3.50 -11.58
CA ARG A 145 -3.41 2.07 -11.24
C ARG A 145 -4.54 1.75 -10.25
N LEU A 146 -4.74 2.57 -9.23
CA LEU A 146 -5.83 2.39 -8.27
C LEU A 146 -7.21 2.55 -8.94
N THR A 147 -7.32 3.49 -9.87
CA THR A 147 -8.54 3.74 -10.63
C THR A 147 -8.84 2.60 -11.61
N GLU A 148 -7.83 2.13 -12.36
CA GLU A 148 -7.94 0.95 -13.23
C GLU A 148 -8.27 -0.32 -12.43
N GLY A 149 -7.59 -0.53 -11.30
CA GLY A 149 -7.87 -1.64 -10.39
C GLY A 149 -9.30 -1.60 -9.87
N PHE A 150 -9.81 -0.43 -9.47
CA PHE A 150 -11.22 -0.25 -9.13
C PHE A 150 -12.15 -0.62 -10.29
N GLN A 151 -11.82 -0.27 -11.53
CA GLN A 151 -12.66 -0.58 -12.70
C GLN A 151 -12.76 -2.08 -12.98
N ASN A 152 -11.68 -2.82 -12.77
CA ASN A 152 -11.56 -4.25 -13.07
C ASN A 152 -11.89 -5.17 -11.88
N ALA A 153 -11.90 -4.64 -10.66
CA ALA A 153 -12.14 -5.40 -9.44
C ALA A 153 -13.54 -6.02 -9.38
N SER A 154 -13.62 -7.18 -8.72
CA SER A 154 -14.89 -7.82 -8.38
C SER A 154 -15.74 -6.95 -7.45
N ALA A 155 -17.05 -7.23 -7.34
CA ALA A 155 -17.94 -6.47 -6.47
C ALA A 155 -17.49 -6.49 -4.98
N GLY A 156 -16.88 -7.59 -4.52
CA GLY A 156 -16.43 -7.76 -3.14
C GLY A 156 -15.16 -6.97 -2.79
N THR A 157 -14.27 -6.80 -3.76
CA THR A 157 -12.94 -6.19 -3.56
C THR A 157 -12.88 -4.74 -4.03
N LYS A 158 -13.85 -4.29 -4.83
CA LYS A 158 -13.97 -2.92 -5.33
C LYS A 158 -13.93 -1.85 -4.23
N LYS A 159 -14.45 -2.14 -3.03
CA LYS A 159 -14.38 -1.23 -1.88
C LYS A 159 -12.94 -0.94 -1.43
N ASN A 160 -12.03 -1.91 -1.55
CA ASN A 160 -10.65 -1.81 -1.07
C ASN A 160 -9.90 -0.74 -1.86
N TYR A 161 -10.09 -0.69 -3.17
CA TYR A 161 -9.53 0.35 -4.03
C TYR A 161 -10.03 1.76 -3.67
N LEU A 162 -11.32 1.90 -3.33
CA LEU A 162 -11.87 3.19 -2.89
C LEU A 162 -11.31 3.64 -1.55
N ILE A 163 -11.12 2.72 -0.60
CA ILE A 163 -10.48 3.01 0.69
C ILE A 163 -9.05 3.50 0.48
N ALA A 164 -8.27 2.78 -0.34
CA ALA A 164 -6.90 3.17 -0.68
C ALA A 164 -6.84 4.56 -1.37
N LEU A 165 -7.73 4.82 -2.34
CA LEU A 165 -7.85 6.14 -2.98
C LEU A 165 -8.24 7.23 -1.98
N SER A 166 -9.15 6.95 -1.05
CA SER A 166 -9.55 7.88 -0.01
C SER A 166 -8.37 8.27 0.87
N HIS A 167 -7.57 7.29 1.31
CA HIS A 167 -6.34 7.52 2.06
C HIS A 167 -5.34 8.40 1.28
N CYS A 168 -5.18 8.12 -0.02
CA CYS A 168 -4.34 8.96 -0.89
C CYS A 168 -4.82 10.40 -0.93
N LEU A 169 -6.10 10.63 -1.21
CA LEU A 169 -6.68 11.97 -1.33
C LEU A 169 -6.62 12.76 -0.02
N GLN A 170 -6.95 12.12 1.10
CA GLN A 170 -6.90 12.75 2.43
C GLN A 170 -5.47 13.16 2.83
N SER A 171 -4.45 12.49 2.26
CA SER A 171 -3.05 12.78 2.56
C SER A 171 -2.50 14.03 1.85
N LEU A 172 -3.22 14.57 0.85
CA LEU A 172 -2.77 15.68 0.01
C LEU A 172 -3.08 17.05 0.64
N PRO A 173 -2.24 18.08 0.41
CA PRO A 173 -2.60 19.46 0.72
C PRO A 173 -3.86 19.90 -0.02
N LYS A 174 -4.67 20.78 0.59
CA LYS A 174 -5.95 21.26 0.02
C LYS A 174 -5.80 21.81 -1.40
N SER A 175 -4.72 22.53 -1.69
CA SER A 175 -4.44 23.10 -3.01
C SER A 175 -4.25 22.05 -4.10
N VAL A 176 -3.56 20.94 -3.79
CA VAL A 176 -3.39 19.81 -4.72
C VAL A 176 -4.70 19.05 -4.83
N LEU A 177 -5.37 18.78 -3.71
CA LEU A 177 -6.61 18.03 -3.66
C LEU A 177 -7.70 18.65 -4.56
N VAL A 178 -7.91 19.98 -4.49
CA VAL A 178 -8.92 20.67 -5.31
C VAL A 178 -8.67 20.51 -6.81
N ARG A 179 -7.40 20.43 -7.23
CA ARG A 179 -7.02 20.24 -8.63
C ARG A 179 -7.26 18.80 -9.12
N GLU A 180 -6.93 17.82 -8.30
CA GLU A 180 -6.97 16.40 -8.68
C GLU A 180 -8.36 15.75 -8.48
N LEU A 181 -9.18 16.29 -7.56
CA LEU A 181 -10.51 15.76 -7.23
C LEU A 181 -11.45 15.62 -8.45
N PRO A 182 -11.60 16.63 -9.33
CA PRO A 182 -12.50 16.52 -10.47
C PRO A 182 -12.16 15.31 -11.35
N GLN A 183 -10.87 15.07 -11.62
CA GLN A 183 -10.43 13.98 -12.48
C GLN A 183 -10.74 12.61 -11.86
N VAL A 184 -10.38 12.40 -10.59
CA VAL A 184 -10.64 11.14 -9.89
C VAL A 184 -12.15 10.87 -9.78
N ILE A 185 -12.95 11.90 -9.51
CA ILE A 185 -14.41 11.78 -9.44
C ILE A 185 -15.00 11.45 -10.82
N ILE A 186 -14.52 12.08 -11.89
CA ILE A 186 -14.95 11.80 -13.26
C ILE A 186 -14.65 10.35 -13.60
N ASP A 187 -13.44 9.88 -13.34
CA ASP A 187 -13.04 8.51 -13.70
C ASP A 187 -13.86 7.46 -12.93
N CYS A 188 -14.16 7.70 -11.65
CA CYS A 188 -15.04 6.83 -10.86
C CYS A 188 -16.52 6.92 -11.29
N LYS A 189 -17.06 8.13 -11.54
CA LYS A 189 -18.48 8.34 -11.91
C LYS A 189 -18.78 7.89 -13.33
N PHE A 190 -17.90 8.18 -14.28
CA PHE A 190 -18.03 7.77 -15.68
C PHE A 190 -18.14 6.24 -15.79
N TRP A 191 -17.41 5.51 -14.94
CA TRP A 191 -17.56 4.07 -14.84
C TRP A 191 -18.91 3.64 -14.24
N MET A 192 -19.37 4.26 -13.15
CA MET A 192 -20.70 3.96 -12.59
C MET A 192 -21.82 4.18 -13.61
N ALA A 193 -21.69 5.22 -14.45
CA ALA A 193 -22.59 5.49 -15.56
C ALA A 193 -22.46 4.45 -16.69
N LYS A 194 -21.24 4.15 -17.16
CA LYS A 194 -21.00 3.11 -18.19
C LYS A 194 -21.53 1.74 -17.77
N LYS A 195 -21.42 1.35 -16.50
CA LYS A 195 -21.98 0.09 -15.99
C LYS A 195 -23.51 0.08 -16.11
N LYS A 196 -24.22 1.16 -15.79
CA LYS A 196 -25.68 1.26 -16.01
C LYS A 196 -26.04 1.12 -17.48
N THR A 197 -25.30 1.77 -18.38
CA THR A 197 -25.55 1.73 -19.83
C THR A 197 -25.26 0.35 -20.43
N LEU A 198 -24.17 -0.32 -20.03
CA LEU A 198 -23.85 -1.69 -20.44
C LEU A 198 -24.85 -2.73 -19.91
N PHE A 199 -25.34 -2.58 -18.67
CA PHE A 199 -26.42 -3.41 -18.14
C PHE A 199 -27.75 -3.21 -18.88
N HIS A 200 -28.04 -1.99 -19.33
CA HIS A 200 -29.20 -1.74 -20.21
C HIS A 200 -29.01 -2.38 -21.59
N LEU A 201 -27.84 -2.20 -22.22
CA LEU A 201 -27.53 -2.79 -23.53
C LEU A 201 -27.53 -4.34 -23.51
N GLN A 202 -27.00 -4.98 -22.47
CA GLN A 202 -27.07 -6.45 -22.31
C GLN A 202 -28.49 -6.96 -22.07
N ARG A 203 -29.34 -6.20 -21.37
CA ARG A 203 -30.76 -6.54 -21.21
C ARG A 203 -31.50 -6.47 -22.54
N THR A 204 -31.28 -5.42 -23.33
CA THR A 204 -31.94 -5.23 -24.63
C THR A 204 -31.52 -6.31 -25.64
N LEU A 205 -30.24 -6.74 -25.61
CA LEU A 205 -29.73 -7.81 -26.48
C LEU A 205 -30.26 -9.20 -26.08
N CYS A 206 -30.46 -9.49 -24.78
CA CYS A 206 -31.07 -10.77 -24.37
C CYS A 206 -32.58 -10.88 -24.66
N THR A 207 -33.33 -9.76 -24.67
CA THR A 207 -34.74 -9.76 -25.09
C THR A 207 -34.95 -9.89 -26.59
N SER A 208 -33.90 -9.65 -27.40
CA SER A 208 -33.94 -9.75 -28.87
C SER A 208 -33.66 -11.17 -29.41
N VAL A 209 -33.22 -12.11 -28.56
CA VAL A 209 -32.84 -13.48 -28.98
C VAL A 209 -33.93 -14.51 -28.60
N TYR A 210 -35.00 -14.08 -27.94
CA TYR A 210 -36.16 -14.90 -27.56
C TYR A 210 -37.50 -14.39 -28.17
N GLN A 211 -37.43 -13.76 -29.34
CA GLN A 211 -38.56 -13.53 -30.25
C GLN A 211 -38.17 -14.00 -31.65
#